data_AF-A0A925GV97-F1
#
_entry.id   AF-A0A925GV97-F1
#
_cell.length_a   1.000
_cell.length_b   1.000
_cell.length_c   1.000
_cell.angle_alpha   90.00
_cell.angle_beta   90.00
_cell.angle_gamma   90.00
#
_symmetry.space_group_name_H-M   'P 1'
#
loop_
_entity.id
_entity.type
_entity.pdbx_description
1 polymer ?
#
loop_
_entity_poly.entity_id
_entity_poly.type
_entity_poly.pdbx_seq_one_letter_code
_entity_poly.pdbx_strand_id
1 'polypeptide(L)'
;MEYQSVRVVESAVCAGVRFSVARISFGRRLELTRRVRELGRKIEFDEAGDSLDQKLSAAIARVEIDRLYIDWGLTLIEGLSIDGQIADKQNLLAAGPEELCREISAEIRQECGLSEEERKN
;
A
#
# COMPACT_ATOMS: atom_id res chain seq x y z
N MET A 1 -24.97 12.80 -12.21
CA MET A 1 -24.23 12.08 -11.14
C MET A 1 -22.77 12.53 -11.25
N GLU A 2 -22.23 13.13 -10.19
CA GLU A 2 -20.80 13.47 -10.12
C GLU A 2 -20.08 12.33 -9.40
N TYR A 3 -19.05 11.75 -10.03
CA TYR A 3 -18.24 10.68 -9.45
C TYR A 3 -16.87 11.22 -9.06
N GLN A 4 -16.52 11.11 -7.79
CA GLN A 4 -15.18 11.41 -7.30
C GLN A 4 -14.32 10.14 -7.33
N SER A 5 -13.26 10.16 -8.14
CA SER A 5 -12.34 9.03 -8.31
C SER A 5 -11.28 8.93 -7.21
N VAL A 6 -11.31 9.82 -6.22
CA VAL A 6 -10.35 9.89 -5.11
C VAL A 6 -11.06 10.11 -3.78
N ARG A 7 -10.46 9.62 -2.70
CA ARG A 7 -10.83 9.87 -1.30
C ARG A 7 -9.63 10.53 -0.62
N VAL A 8 -9.86 11.65 0.06
CA VAL A 8 -8.82 12.32 0.85
C VAL A 8 -8.86 11.79 2.29
N VAL A 9 -7.70 11.55 2.86
CA VAL A 9 -7.50 11.05 4.22
C VAL A 9 -6.52 11.95 4.94
N GLU A 10 -6.83 12.34 6.17
CA GLU A 10 -5.89 12.99 7.07
C GLU A 10 -5.10 11.92 7.82
N SER A 11 -3.78 12.07 7.88
CA SER A 11 -2.92 11.10 8.56
C SER A 11 -3.14 11.15 10.07
N ALA A 12 -3.34 9.98 10.68
CA ALA A 12 -3.38 9.83 12.13
C ALA A 12 -1.97 9.74 12.74
N VAL A 13 -0.97 9.29 11.96
CA VAL A 13 0.42 9.13 12.43
C VAL A 13 1.31 10.35 12.18
N CYS A 14 0.95 11.21 11.23
CA CYS A 14 1.71 12.42 10.88
C CYS A 14 0.80 13.65 10.85
N ALA A 15 0.79 14.42 11.96
CA ALA A 15 -0.04 15.61 12.07
C ALA A 15 0.23 16.62 10.95
N GLY A 16 -0.85 17.12 10.32
CA GLY A 16 -0.77 18.07 9.21
C GLY A 16 -0.52 17.44 7.84
N VAL A 17 -0.28 16.12 7.77
CA VAL A 17 -0.18 15.38 6.52
C VAL A 17 -1.58 14.92 6.07
N ARG A 18 -1.88 15.11 4.79
CA ARG A 18 -3.05 14.53 4.14
C ARG A 18 -2.64 13.84 2.84
N PHE A 19 -3.35 12.78 2.50
CA PHE A 19 -3.09 12.03 1.27
C PHE A 19 -4.37 11.65 0.56
N SER A 20 -4.28 11.46 -0.75
CA SER A 20 -5.39 11.07 -1.60
C SER A 20 -5.22 9.64 -2.06
N VAL A 21 -6.25 8.83 -1.82
CA VAL A 21 -6.36 7.44 -2.25
C VAL A 21 -7.29 7.35 -3.45
N ALA A 22 -6.85 6.68 -4.52
CA ALA A 22 -7.70 6.39 -5.65
C ALA A 22 -8.81 5.41 -5.27
N ARG A 23 -10.06 5.75 -5.60
CA ARG A 23 -11.18 4.81 -5.50
C ARG A 23 -11.01 3.70 -6.53
N ILE A 24 -11.44 2.50 -6.16
CA ILE A 24 -11.30 1.33 -7.02
C ILE A 24 -12.15 1.51 -8.29
N SER A 25 -11.48 1.46 -9.45
CA SER A 25 -12.16 1.35 -10.74
C SER A 25 -12.08 -0.09 -11.24
N PHE A 26 -13.04 -0.49 -12.08
CA PHE A 26 -13.16 -1.87 -12.57
C PHE A 26 -11.86 -2.38 -13.22
N GLY A 27 -11.25 -1.58 -14.09
CA GLY A 27 -9.99 -1.95 -14.76
C GLY A 27 -8.81 -2.06 -13.80
N ARG A 28 -8.73 -1.14 -12.82
CA ARG A 28 -7.61 -1.11 -11.88
C ARG A 28 -7.66 -2.26 -10.87
N ARG A 29 -8.86 -2.74 -10.51
CA ARG A 29 -9.04 -3.92 -9.62
C ARG A 29 -8.38 -5.17 -10.18
N LEU A 30 -8.55 -5.42 -11.48
CA LEU A 30 -8.05 -6.64 -12.12
C LEU A 30 -6.52 -6.70 -12.12
N GLU A 31 -5.85 -5.59 -12.42
CA GLU A 31 -4.39 -5.51 -12.43
C GLU A 31 -3.80 -5.72 -11.04
N LEU A 32 -4.35 -5.02 -10.04
CA LEU A 32 -3.89 -5.11 -8.65
C LEU A 32 -4.07 -6.53 -8.10
N THR A 33 -5.25 -7.13 -8.31
CA THR A 33 -5.56 -8.48 -7.83
C THR A 33 -4.61 -9.53 -8.42
N ARG A 34 -4.18 -9.38 -9.68
CA ARG A 34 -3.24 -10.32 -10.31
C ARG A 34 -1.87 -10.28 -9.65
N ARG A 35 -1.31 -9.09 -9.45
CA ARG A 35 0.02 -8.90 -8.85
C ARG A 35 0.05 -9.29 -7.37
N VAL A 36 -0.98 -8.91 -6.61
CA VAL A 36 -1.08 -9.26 -5.18
C VAL A 36 -1.15 -10.78 -5.00
N ARG A 37 -1.93 -11.48 -5.84
CA ARG A 37 -2.05 -12.95 -5.77
C ARG A 37 -0.74 -13.68 -6.05
N GLU A 38 0.07 -13.18 -6.97
CA GLU A 38 1.38 -13.75 -7.28
C GLU A 38 2.32 -13.66 -6.07
N LEU A 39 2.37 -12.49 -5.42
CA LEU A 39 3.15 -12.28 -4.20
C LEU A 39 2.60 -13.08 -3.01
N GLY A 40 1.27 -13.18 -2.88
CA GLY A 40 0.62 -13.96 -1.82
C GLY A 40 1.01 -15.44 -1.84
N ARG A 41 1.02 -16.06 -3.03
CA ARG A 41 1.47 -17.46 -3.19
C ARG A 41 2.93 -17.67 -2.79
N LYS A 42 3.78 -16.67 -3.04
CA LYS A 42 5.20 -16.71 -2.62
C LYS A 42 5.31 -16.66 -1.10
N ILE A 43 4.54 -15.80 -0.44
CA ILE A 43 4.46 -15.74 1.02
C ILE A 43 4.00 -17.08 1.60
N GLU A 44 2.89 -17.65 1.10
CA GLU A 44 2.37 -18.94 1.56
C GLU A 44 3.42 -20.07 1.45
N PHE A 45 4.15 -20.12 0.32
CA PHE A 45 5.20 -21.10 0.11
C PHE A 45 6.38 -20.92 1.06
N ASP A 46 6.82 -19.68 1.25
CA ASP A 46 7.98 -19.35 2.10
C ASP A 46 7.64 -19.51 3.59
N GLU A 47 6.44 -19.13 4.03
CA GLU A 47 5.99 -19.30 5.43
C GLU A 47 5.79 -20.78 5.82
N ALA A 48 5.58 -21.68 4.86
CA ALA A 48 5.54 -23.13 5.11
C ALA A 48 6.92 -23.72 5.47
N GLY A 49 8.00 -22.98 5.25
CA GLY A 49 9.37 -23.37 5.61
C GLY A 49 9.85 -22.74 6.91
N ASP A 50 10.88 -23.34 7.53
CA ASP A 50 11.38 -22.90 8.84
C ASP A 50 12.79 -22.28 8.78
N SER A 51 13.37 -22.16 7.59
CA SER A 51 14.68 -21.54 7.42
C SER A 51 14.62 -20.01 7.56
N LEU A 52 15.74 -19.43 7.99
CA LEU A 52 15.87 -17.97 8.08
C LEU A 52 15.69 -17.28 6.73
N ASP A 53 16.18 -17.89 5.66
CA ASP A 53 16.09 -17.38 4.29
C ASP A 53 14.63 -17.30 3.80
N GLN A 54 13.82 -18.32 4.13
CA GLN A 54 12.40 -18.34 3.81
C GLN A 54 11.61 -17.29 4.61
N LYS A 55 11.87 -17.17 5.92
CA LYS A 55 11.23 -16.14 6.76
C LYS A 55 11.54 -14.73 6.26
N LEU A 56 12.79 -14.49 5.84
CA LEU A 56 13.19 -13.21 5.26
C LEU A 56 12.50 -12.97 3.90
N SER A 57 12.44 -13.98 3.04
CA SER A 57 11.78 -13.90 1.72
C SER A 57 10.30 -13.57 1.85
N ALA A 58 9.59 -14.20 2.79
CA ALA A 58 8.19 -13.88 3.09
C ALA A 58 8.02 -12.44 3.58
N ALA A 59 8.90 -11.95 4.46
CA ALA A 59 8.86 -10.57 4.95
C ALA A 59 9.08 -9.55 3.82
N ILE A 60 10.03 -9.80 2.92
CA ILE A 60 10.27 -8.97 1.74
C ILE A 60 9.04 -8.94 0.84
N ALA A 61 8.46 -10.11 0.53
CA ALA A 61 7.27 -10.19 -0.31
C ALA A 61 6.09 -9.41 0.31
N ARG A 62 5.94 -9.40 1.65
CA ARG A 62 4.89 -8.63 2.32
C ARG A 62 5.09 -7.11 2.16
N VAL A 63 6.34 -6.63 2.28
CA VAL A 63 6.69 -5.22 2.03
C VAL A 63 6.48 -4.85 0.56
N GLU A 64 6.77 -5.76 -0.38
CA GLU A 64 6.51 -5.54 -1.81
C GLU A 64 5.02 -5.38 -2.11
N ILE A 65 4.15 -6.14 -1.43
CA ILE A 65 2.70 -5.96 -1.55
C ILE A 65 2.30 -4.57 -1.05
N ASP A 66 2.79 -4.11 0.11
CA ASP A 66 2.49 -2.76 0.62
C ASP A 66 2.95 -1.67 -0.35
N ARG A 67 4.17 -1.80 -0.88
CA ARG A 67 4.70 -0.90 -1.90
C ARG A 67 3.82 -0.88 -3.15
N LEU A 68 3.35 -2.04 -3.61
CA LEU A 68 2.47 -2.15 -4.77
C LEU A 68 1.14 -1.43 -4.55
N TYR A 69 0.54 -1.56 -3.36
CA TYR A 69 -0.67 -0.82 -3.01
C TYR A 69 -0.44 0.68 -3.04
N ILE A 70 0.61 1.18 -2.40
CA ILE A 70 0.93 2.63 -2.37
C ILE A 70 1.20 3.14 -3.79
N ASP A 71 2.00 2.42 -4.58
CA ASP A 71 2.34 2.81 -5.95
C ASP A 71 1.09 2.92 -6.83
N TRP A 72 0.14 2.02 -6.63
CA TRP A 72 -1.11 2.00 -7.37
C TRP A 72 -2.15 3.02 -6.86
N GLY A 73 -2.30 3.14 -5.55
CA GLY A 73 -3.45 3.78 -4.90
C GLY A 73 -3.21 5.21 -4.44
N LEU A 74 -1.99 5.58 -4.07
CA LEU A 74 -1.68 6.94 -3.66
C LEU A 74 -1.68 7.87 -4.88
N THR A 75 -2.44 8.95 -4.87
CA THR A 75 -2.47 9.92 -5.98
C THR A 75 -1.80 11.23 -5.63
N LEU A 76 -1.85 11.63 -4.36
CA LEU A 76 -1.28 12.88 -3.87
C LEU A 76 -0.93 12.73 -2.39
N ILE A 77 0.13 13.40 -1.96
CA ILE A 77 0.48 13.60 -0.56
C ILE A 77 0.82 15.08 -0.36
N GLU A 78 0.33 15.67 0.73
CA GLU A 78 0.51 17.07 1.07
C GLU A 78 0.84 17.22 2.56
N GLY A 79 1.54 18.28 2.90
CA GLY A 79 1.94 18.56 4.30
C GLY A 79 3.16 17.78 4.78
N LEU A 80 3.80 17.01 3.90
CA LEU A 80 5.05 16.31 4.18
C LEU A 80 6.19 16.89 3.35
N SER A 81 7.33 17.13 4.00
CA SER A 81 8.61 17.39 3.35
C SER A 81 9.62 16.32 3.75
N ILE A 82 10.31 15.75 2.79
CA ILE A 82 11.35 14.73 2.99
C ILE A 82 12.66 15.34 2.53
N ASP A 83 13.63 15.44 3.43
CA ASP A 83 14.95 16.04 3.16
C ASP A 83 14.90 17.41 2.48
N GLY A 84 13.92 18.24 2.89
CA GLY A 84 13.72 19.60 2.35
C GLY A 84 12.98 19.67 1.02
N GLN A 85 12.53 18.54 0.46
CA GLN A 85 11.72 18.48 -0.76
C GLN A 85 10.26 18.18 -0.41
N ILE A 86 9.33 18.74 -1.18
CA ILE A 86 7.91 18.38 -1.07
C ILE A 86 7.77 16.90 -1.38
N ALA A 87 7.07 16.18 -0.51
CA ALA A 87 6.86 14.76 -0.69
C ALA A 87 6.06 14.49 -1.98
N ASP A 88 6.50 13.48 -2.72
CA ASP A 88 5.76 12.84 -3.78
C ASP A 88 5.75 11.32 -3.52
N LYS A 89 5.11 10.56 -4.40
CA LYS A 89 5.05 9.11 -4.25
C LYS A 89 6.43 8.45 -4.28
N GLN A 90 7.34 8.95 -5.11
CA GLN A 90 8.65 8.30 -5.29
C GLN A 90 9.53 8.51 -4.07
N ASN A 91 9.62 9.74 -3.57
CA ASN A 91 10.44 10.04 -2.39
C ASN A 91 9.80 9.50 -1.10
N LEU A 92 8.46 9.41 -1.01
CA LEU A 92 7.79 8.74 0.10
C LEU A 92 8.16 7.26 0.18
N LEU A 93 8.14 6.55 -0.96
CA LEU A 93 8.49 5.12 -1.00
C LEU A 93 9.98 4.87 -0.77
N ALA A 94 10.85 5.84 -1.09
CA ALA A 94 12.29 5.70 -0.97
C ALA A 94 12.84 6.11 0.41
N ALA A 95 12.29 7.18 1.00
CA ALA A 95 12.83 7.85 2.18
C ALA A 95 11.75 8.39 3.13
N GLY A 96 10.49 8.00 2.92
CA GLY A 96 9.37 8.44 3.77
C GLY A 96 9.31 7.74 5.13
N PRO A 97 8.55 8.31 6.08
CA PRO A 97 8.30 7.66 7.36
C PRO A 97 7.58 6.32 7.17
N GLU A 98 8.15 5.25 7.72
CA GLU A 98 7.61 3.88 7.55
C GLU A 98 6.17 3.75 8.07
N GLU A 99 5.86 4.37 9.21
CA GLU A 99 4.52 4.35 9.81
C GLU A 99 3.46 4.97 8.89
N LEU A 100 3.82 6.04 8.18
CA LEU A 100 2.94 6.70 7.22
C LEU A 100 2.72 5.83 5.97
N CYS A 101 3.77 5.16 5.48
CA CYS A 101 3.62 4.19 4.39
C CYS A 101 2.67 3.04 4.77
N ARG A 102 2.80 2.52 6.00
CA ARG A 102 1.91 1.47 6.53
C ARG A 102 0.46 1.95 6.63
N GLU A 103 0.23 3.16 7.13
CA GLU A 103 -1.11 3.78 7.19
C GLU A 103 -1.72 3.92 5.78
N ILE A 104 -0.96 4.47 4.83
CA ILE A 104 -1.43 4.67 3.44
C ILE A 104 -1.77 3.32 2.79
N SER A 105 -0.91 2.30 2.94
CA SER A 105 -1.19 0.95 2.43
C SER A 105 -2.48 0.39 3.03
N ALA A 106 -2.68 0.54 4.35
CA ALA A 106 -3.88 0.07 5.03
C ALA A 106 -5.16 0.75 4.51
N GLU A 107 -5.13 2.07 4.31
CA GLU A 107 -6.26 2.82 3.75
C GLU A 107 -6.60 2.41 2.31
N ILE A 108 -5.57 2.13 1.50
CA ILE A 108 -5.75 1.65 0.12
C ILE A 108 -6.34 0.23 0.11
N ARG A 109 -5.88 -0.65 0.99
CA ARG A 109 -6.42 -2.02 1.12
C ARG A 109 -7.90 -2.01 1.54
N GLN A 110 -8.27 -1.13 2.47
CA GLN A 110 -9.66 -0.92 2.86
C GLN A 110 -10.52 -0.43 1.69
N GLU A 111 -10.02 0.54 0.91
CA GLU A 111 -10.70 1.02 -0.31
C GLU A 111 -10.88 -0.09 -1.36
N CYS A 112 -9.96 -1.07 -1.40
CA CYS A 112 -10.06 -2.22 -2.28
C CYS A 112 -11.01 -3.33 -1.78
N GLY A 113 -11.53 -3.23 -0.55
CA GLY A 113 -12.35 -4.27 0.09
C GLY A 113 -11.57 -5.54 0.46
N LEU A 114 -10.24 -5.48 0.46
CA LEU A 114 -9.38 -6.67 0.61
C LEU A 114 -9.04 -7.01 2.06
N SER A 115 -9.31 -6.12 3.02
CA SER A 115 -9.01 -6.35 4.44
C SER A 115 -9.71 -7.58 5.03
N GLU A 116 -10.86 -8.00 4.50
CA GLU A 116 -11.54 -9.24 4.92
C GLU A 116 -11.25 -10.45 4.03
N GLU A 117 -11.07 -10.26 2.71
CA GLU A 117 -10.82 -11.37 1.76
C GLU A 117 -9.38 -11.92 1.88
N GLU A 118 -8.40 -11.08 2.22
CA GLU A 118 -7.01 -11.52 2.51
C GLU A 118 -6.90 -12.24 3.87
N ARG A 119 -7.86 -12.06 4.79
CA ARG A 119 -7.84 -12.70 6.12
C ARG A 119 -8.44 -14.11 6.13
N LYS A 120 -9.22 -14.47 5.11
CA LYS A 120 -9.98 -15.73 5.03
C LYS A 120 -9.39 -16.79 4.09
N ASN A 121 -8.36 -16.45 3.30
CA ASN A 121 -7.63 -17.40 2.46
C ASN A 121 -6.20 -17.54 2.97
#